data_AF-A0AAN7KT40-F1
#
_entry.id   AF-A0AAN7KT40-F1
#
_cell.length_a   1.000
_cell.length_b   1.000
_cell.length_c   1.000
_cell.angle_alpha   90.00
_cell.angle_beta   90.00
_cell.angle_gamma   90.00
#
_symmetry.space_group_name_H-M   'P 1'
#
loop_
_entity.id
_entity.type
_entity.pdbx_description
1 polymer ?
#
loop_
_entity_poly.entity_id
_entity_poly.type
_entity_poly.pdbx_seq_one_letter_code
_entity_poly.pdbx_strand_id
1 'polypeptide(L)'
;MLALIADFVVSEGMYSRSRVEGNDSVCLWLGANVMLEYSCEEATDLLQKNLQNAKVSLEVLLTDLQFLRDQATINQVTIARVYNWDVHRRRIRSAASASTDS
;
A
#
# COMPACT_ATOMS: atom_id res chain seq x y z
N MET A 1 -28.69 3.67 36.25
CA MET A 1 -27.75 3.72 35.11
C MET A 1 -27.80 2.34 34.45
N LEU A 2 -28.22 2.26 33.18
CA LEU A 2 -28.38 0.98 32.48
C LEU A 2 -26.99 0.37 32.24
N ALA A 3 -26.74 -0.76 32.88
CA ALA A 3 -25.55 -1.56 32.67
C ALA A 3 -25.51 -2.09 31.23
N LEU A 4 -24.46 -1.79 30.47
CA LEU A 4 -24.24 -2.36 29.15
C LEU A 4 -23.87 -3.84 29.32
N ILE A 5 -24.63 -4.74 28.70
CA ILE A 5 -24.35 -6.18 28.69
C ILE A 5 -23.75 -6.51 27.33
N ALA A 6 -22.57 -7.11 27.33
CA ALA A 6 -21.86 -7.51 26.12
C ALA A 6 -21.30 -8.93 26.27
N ASP A 7 -21.22 -9.65 25.16
CA ASP A 7 -20.60 -10.97 25.09
C ASP A 7 -19.12 -10.80 24.68
N PHE A 8 -18.21 -11.08 25.60
CA PHE A 8 -16.77 -10.95 25.40
C PHE A 8 -16.17 -12.23 24.86
N VAL A 9 -15.27 -12.11 23.89
CA VAL A 9 -14.50 -13.25 23.35
C VAL A 9 -13.48 -13.69 24.40
N VAL A 10 -13.55 -14.96 24.82
CA VAL A 10 -12.55 -15.58 25.71
C VAL A 10 -11.57 -16.42 24.88
N SER A 11 -12.08 -17.13 23.89
CA SER A 11 -11.31 -17.85 22.88
C SER A 11 -12.12 -17.93 21.59
N GLU A 12 -11.51 -18.44 20.52
CA GLU A 12 -12.23 -18.69 19.27
C GLU A 12 -13.46 -19.57 19.51
N GLY A 13 -14.64 -19.07 19.14
CA GLY A 13 -15.93 -19.74 19.35
C GLY A 13 -16.48 -19.74 20.78
N MET A 14 -15.75 -19.24 21.79
CA MET A 14 -16.23 -19.12 23.17
C MET A 14 -16.43 -17.67 23.59
N TYR A 15 -17.66 -17.37 24.00
CA TYR A 15 -18.08 -16.05 24.42
C TYR A 15 -18.63 -16.11 25.85
N SER A 16 -18.31 -15.10 26.64
CA SER A 16 -18.82 -14.95 28.00
C SER A 16 -19.59 -13.65 28.14
N ARG A 17 -20.80 -13.73 28.69
CA ARG A 17 -21.64 -12.56 28.94
C ARG A 17 -21.16 -11.83 30.18
N SER A 18 -20.81 -10.56 30.02
CA SER A 18 -20.39 -9.72 31.14
C SER A 18 -21.09 -8.37 31.11
N ARG A 19 -21.16 -7.76 32.29
CA ARG A 19 -21.60 -6.39 32.47
C ARG A 19 -20.39 -5.47 32.34
N VAL A 20 -20.51 -4.44 31.50
CA VAL A 20 -19.50 -3.39 31.35
C VAL A 20 -19.83 -2.27 32.32
N GLU A 21 -18.88 -1.97 33.20
CA GLU A 21 -18.94 -0.78 34.06
C GLU A 21 -18.44 0.42 33.26
N GLY A 22 -19.00 1.61 33.51
CA GLY A 22 -18.58 2.83 32.82
C GLY A 22 -17.16 3.20 33.23
N ASN A 23 -16.20 2.95 32.34
CA ASN A 23 -14.81 3.34 32.53
C ASN A 23 -14.40 4.27 31.38
N ASP A 24 -13.69 5.35 31.70
CA ASP A 24 -13.31 6.39 30.72
C ASP A 24 -11.97 6.09 30.02
N SER A 25 -11.38 4.92 30.29
CA SER A 25 -10.12 4.47 29.71
C SER A 25 -10.24 3.14 28.97
N VAL A 26 -9.38 2.96 27.96
CA VAL A 26 -9.28 1.77 27.13
C VAL A 26 -7.82 1.37 26.93
N CYS A 27 -7.56 0.06 26.84
CA CYS A 27 -6.23 -0.46 26.55
C CYS A 27 -6.08 -0.71 25.04
N LEU A 28 -5.10 -0.06 24.41
CA LEU A 28 -4.76 -0.24 23.00
C LEU A 28 -3.47 -1.02 22.84
N TRP A 29 -3.49 -1.97 21.90
CA TRP A 29 -2.31 -2.69 21.45
C TRP A 29 -1.63 -1.93 20.32
N LEU A 30 -0.42 -1.45 20.54
CA LEU A 30 0.33 -0.63 19.58
C LEU A 30 1.28 -1.44 18.69
N GLY A 31 1.36 -2.75 18.92
CA GLY A 31 2.33 -3.64 18.27
C GLY A 31 3.62 -3.79 19.06
N ALA A 32 4.57 -4.55 18.53
CA ALA A 32 5.86 -4.83 19.17
C ALA A 32 5.77 -5.31 20.64
N ASN A 33 4.70 -6.05 20.98
CA ASN A 33 4.39 -6.51 22.34
C ASN A 33 4.11 -5.38 23.35
N VAL A 34 3.67 -4.21 22.89
CA VAL A 34 3.34 -3.05 23.73
C VAL A 34 1.83 -2.81 23.75
N MET A 35 1.28 -2.76 24.97
CA MET A 35 -0.08 -2.33 25.27
C MET A 35 -0.01 -1.11 26.19
N LEU A 36 -0.83 -0.09 25.91
CA LEU A 36 -0.94 1.11 26.74
C LEU A 36 -2.40 1.46 27.00
N GLU A 37 -2.66 2.00 28.18
CA GLU A 37 -3.95 2.55 28.56
C GLU A 37 -4.04 4.01 28.11
N TYR A 38 -5.17 4.38 27.52
CA TYR A 38 -5.50 5.73 27.06
C TYR A 38 -6.90 6.11 27.52
N SER A 39 -7.18 7.41 27.63
CA SER A 39 -8.57 7.85 27.72
C SER A 39 -9.33 7.54 26.42
N CYS A 40 -10.65 7.44 26.50
CA CYS A 40 -11.49 7.22 25.31
C CYS A 40 -11.29 8.30 24.24
N GLU A 41 -11.03 9.55 24.64
CA GLU A 41 -10.77 10.67 23.74
C GLU A 41 -9.41 10.51 23.03
N GLU A 42 -8.32 10.31 23.78
CA GLU A 42 -6.98 10.11 23.21
C GLU A 42 -6.92 8.87 22.30
N ALA A 43 -7.61 7.79 22.69
CA ALA A 43 -7.71 6.57 21.90
C ALA A 43 -8.41 6.85 20.56
N THR A 44 -9.49 7.62 20.57
CA THR A 44 -10.24 8.00 19.36
C THR A 44 -9.36 8.84 18.44
N ASP A 45 -8.68 9.86 18.97
CA ASP A 45 -7.79 10.72 18.22
C ASP A 45 -6.62 9.95 17.60
N LEU A 46 -6.01 9.04 18.36
CA LEU A 46 -4.91 8.18 17.90
C LEU A 46 -5.38 7.28 16.75
N LEU A 47 -6.53 6.64 16.89
CA LEU A 47 -7.10 5.77 15.84
C LEU A 47 -7.48 6.56 14.59
N GLN A 48 -8.07 7.75 14.74
CA GLN A 48 -8.39 8.63 13.62
C GLN A 48 -7.13 9.11 12.89
N LYS A 49 -6.08 9.48 13.63
CA LYS A 49 -4.78 9.86 13.06
C LYS A 49 -4.14 8.70 12.31
N ASN A 50 -4.16 7.49 12.88
CA ASN A 50 -3.65 6.29 12.20
C ASN A 50 -4.44 5.98 10.92
N LEU A 51 -5.77 6.11 10.96
CA LEU A 51 -6.62 5.93 9.78
C LEU A 51 -6.29 6.96 8.69
N GLN A 52 -6.14 8.24 9.06
CA GLN A 52 -5.81 9.30 8.11
C GLN A 52 -4.43 9.07 7.48
N ASN A 53 -3.43 8.72 8.30
CA ASN A 53 -2.10 8.39 7.82
C ASN A 53 -2.14 7.22 6.82
N ALA A 54 -2.86 6.14 7.15
CA ALA A 54 -3.01 4.99 6.26
C ALA A 54 -3.67 5.35 4.92
N LYS A 55 -4.69 6.22 4.93
CA LYS A 55 -5.34 6.73 3.71
C LYS A 55 -4.39 7.56 2.85
N VAL A 56 -3.64 8.48 3.46
CA VAL A 56 -2.64 9.28 2.74
C VAL A 56 -1.55 8.40 2.15
N SER A 57 -1.02 7.44 2.92
CA SER A 57 -0.06 6.47 2.40
C SER A 57 -0.61 5.65 1.24
N LEU A 58 -1.89 5.27 1.29
CA LEU A 58 -2.54 4.58 0.18
C LEU A 58 -2.62 5.44 -1.08
N GLU A 59 -3.01 6.72 -0.97
CA GLU A 59 -3.08 7.64 -2.10
C GLU A 59 -1.71 7.87 -2.75
N VAL A 60 -0.66 8.01 -1.94
CA VAL A 60 0.73 8.11 -2.42
C VAL A 60 1.12 6.84 -3.18
N LEU A 61 0.88 5.66 -2.59
CA LEU A 61 1.20 4.37 -3.24
C LEU A 61 0.46 4.18 -4.56
N LEU A 62 -0.81 4.59 -4.64
CA LEU A 62 -1.58 4.53 -5.88
C LEU A 62 -0.99 5.44 -6.96
N THR A 63 -0.56 6.64 -6.58
CA THR A 63 0.10 7.59 -7.49
C THR A 63 1.43 7.04 -8.00
N ASP A 64 2.23 6.45 -7.11
CA ASP A 64 3.53 5.84 -7.46
C ASP A 64 3.35 4.62 -8.38
N LEU A 65 2.35 3.77 -8.12
CA LEU A 65 2.03 2.63 -8.98
C LEU A 65 1.60 3.09 -10.38
N GLN A 66 0.79 4.15 -10.44
CA GLN A 66 0.36 4.75 -11.69
C GLN A 66 1.56 5.31 -12.48
N PHE A 67 2.47 6.01 -11.80
CA PHE A 67 3.73 6.48 -12.40
C PHE A 67 4.58 5.30 -12.93
N LEU A 68 4.79 4.26 -12.13
CA LEU A 68 5.60 3.10 -12.53
C LEU A 68 5.01 2.37 -13.75
N ARG A 69 3.67 2.26 -13.82
CA ARG A 69 2.98 1.67 -14.99
C ARG A 69 3.26 2.46 -16.27
N ASP A 70 3.18 3.78 -16.18
CA ASP A 70 3.42 4.66 -17.34
C ASP A 70 4.91 4.62 -17.73
N GLN A 71 5.83 4.61 -16.77
CA GLN A 71 7.26 4.43 -17.02
C GLN A 71 7.58 3.09 -17.67
N ALA A 72 6.94 1.99 -17.22
CA ALA A 72 7.12 0.68 -17.84
C ALA A 72 6.70 0.70 -19.32
N THR A 73 5.58 1.34 -19.64
CA THR A 73 5.08 1.49 -21.02
C THR A 73 6.04 2.33 -21.87
N ILE A 74 6.52 3.46 -21.37
CA ILE A 74 7.47 4.34 -22.06
C ILE A 74 8.78 3.59 -22.33
N ASN A 75 9.29 2.86 -21.35
CA ASN A 75 10.51 2.07 -21.49
C ASN A 75 10.36 0.99 -22.57
N GLN A 76 9.24 0.25 -22.58
CA GLN A 76 8.98 -0.75 -23.62
C GLN A 76 8.99 -0.14 -25.03
N VAL A 77 8.32 1.00 -25.23
CA VAL A 77 8.30 1.68 -26.54
C VAL A 77 9.68 2.20 -26.91
N THR A 78 10.42 2.76 -25.96
CA THR A 78 11.76 3.30 -26.19
C THR A 78 12.73 2.19 -26.60
N ILE A 79 12.70 1.04 -25.93
CA ILE A 79 13.50 -0.14 -26.28
C ILE A 79 13.16 -0.61 -27.70
N ALA A 80 11.87 -0.70 -28.05
CA ALA A 80 11.45 -1.10 -29.40
C ALA A 80 11.93 -0.11 -30.49
N ARG A 81 11.89 1.20 -30.21
CA ARG A 81 12.40 2.23 -31.14
C ARG A 81 13.91 2.11 -31.35
N VAL A 82 14.67 1.94 -30.28
CA VAL A 82 16.13 1.75 -30.33
C VAL A 82 16.47 0.50 -31.13
N TYR A 83 15.75 -0.61 -30.89
CA TYR A 83 15.92 -1.84 -31.65
C TYR A 83 15.65 -1.64 -33.15
N ASN A 84 14.53 -1.01 -33.51
CA ASN A 84 14.19 -0.72 -34.90
C ASN A 84 15.24 0.15 -35.60
N TRP A 85 15.75 1.17 -34.90
CA TRP A 85 16.82 2.03 -35.41
C TRP A 85 18.11 1.24 -35.65
N ASP A 86 18.51 0.36 -34.72
CA ASP A 86 19.71 -0.48 -34.87
C ASP A 86 19.58 -1.43 -36.07
N VAL A 87 18.43 -2.10 -36.24
CA VAL A 87 18.17 -2.96 -37.41
C VAL A 87 18.24 -2.16 -38.71
N HIS A 88 17.62 -0.98 -38.79
CA HIS A 88 17.66 -0.14 -39.98
C HIS A 88 19.09 0.28 -40.33
N ARG A 89 19.87 0.71 -39.33
CA ARG A 89 21.28 1.08 -39.48
C ARG A 89 22.14 -0.08 -40.01
N ARG A 90 21.95 -1.30 -39.47
CA ARG A 90 22.66 -2.51 -39.93
C ARG A 90 22.31 -2.86 -41.37
N ARG A 91 21.04 -2.73 -41.77
CA ARG A 91 20.60 -2.96 -43.16
C ARG A 91 21.24 -1.97 -44.13
N ILE A 92 21.25 -0.68 -43.81
CA ILE A 92 21.92 0.34 -44.63
C ILE A 92 23.41 0.00 -44.81
N ARG A 93 24.09 -0.34 -43.71
CA ARG A 93 25.52 -0.69 -43.77
C ARG A 93 25.78 -1.93 -44.63
N SER A 94 24.93 -2.95 -44.54
CA SER A 94 25.06 -4.19 -45.33
C SER A 94 24.77 -3.95 -46.81
N ALA A 95 23.81 -3.08 -47.14
CA ALA A 95 23.51 -2.68 -48.52
C ALA A 95 24.66 -1.84 -49.12
N ALA A 96 25.25 -0.95 -48.33
CA ALA A 96 26.41 -0.15 -48.77
C ALA A 96 27.63 -1.04 -49.07
N SER A 97 27.92 -2.06 -48.23
CA SER A 97 29.01 -3.01 -48.51
C SER A 97 28.75 -3.85 -49.76
N ALA A 98 27.49 -4.22 -50.04
CA ALA A 98 27.16 -5.01 -51.24
C ALA A 98 27.31 -4.23 -52.55
N SER A 99 27.16 -2.89 -52.52
CA SER A 99 27.35 -2.04 -53.70
C SER A 99 28.81 -1.71 -54.02
N THR A 100 29.75 -1.99 -53.13
CA THR A 100 31.19 -1.70 -53.33
C THR A 100 31.95 -2.86 -53.96
N ASP A 101 31.39 -4.08 -53.91
CA ASP A 101 31.98 -5.30 -54.48
C ASP A 101 31.42 -5.67 -55.88
N SER A 102 30.77 -4.74 -56.59
CA SER A 102 30.28 -4.90 -57.98
C SER A 102 30.94 -3.93 -58.96
#